data_AF-A0A8J4XHU6-F1
#
_entry.id   AF-A0A8J4XHU6-F1
#
_cell.length_a   1.000
_cell.length_b   1.000
_cell.length_c   1.000
_cell.angle_alpha   90.00
_cell.angle_beta   90.00
_cell.angle_gamma   90.00
#
_symmetry.space_group_name_H-M   'P 1'
#
loop_
_entity.id
_entity.type
_entity.pdbx_description
1 polymer ?
#
loop_
_entity_poly.entity_id
_entity_poly.type
_entity_poly.pdbx_seq_one_letter_code
_entity_poly.pdbx_strand_id
1 'polypeptide(L)'
;MEKLLHSEKSSLLHEKNVKKQKLFDTCKLGGRWKRTDSFTPHHYVALGDGASLNLSMIGANYTELFRFKKNSEIIIKDSIAEFYEEDLIR
;
A
#
# COMPACT_ATOMS: atom_id res chain seq x y z
N MET A 1 -29.33 43.36 -4.39
CA MET A 1 -27.96 42.97 -4.80
C MET A 1 -27.39 42.07 -3.74
N GLU A 2 -27.52 40.76 -3.89
CA GLU A 2 -26.58 39.79 -3.30
C GLU A 2 -26.42 38.69 -4.35
N LYS A 3 -25.33 38.80 -5.12
CA LYS A 3 -24.68 37.64 -5.75
C LYS A 3 -23.80 36.99 -4.67
N LEU A 4 -23.33 35.77 -4.95
CA LEU A 4 -22.34 34.93 -4.24
C LEU A 4 -23.04 33.67 -3.71
N LEU A 5 -22.69 32.44 -4.07
CA LEU A 5 -21.63 31.89 -4.92
C LEU A 5 -22.08 30.45 -5.22
N HIS A 6 -22.10 30.05 -6.49
CA HIS A 6 -21.96 28.65 -6.82
C HIS A 6 -20.57 28.23 -6.33
N SER A 7 -20.50 27.26 -5.42
CA SER A 7 -19.31 26.45 -5.26
C SER A 7 -19.72 25.02 -5.54
N GLU A 8 -19.18 24.54 -6.64
CA GLU A 8 -19.54 23.34 -7.35
C GLU A 8 -19.39 22.12 -6.45
N LYS A 9 -20.46 21.31 -6.39
CA LYS A 9 -20.38 19.90 -6.03
C LYS A 9 -19.38 19.23 -6.97
N SER A 10 -18.12 19.16 -6.58
CA SER A 10 -17.16 18.23 -7.14
C SER A 10 -17.34 16.88 -6.44
N SER A 11 -18.35 16.16 -6.92
CA SER A 11 -18.43 14.72 -6.79
C SER A 11 -17.23 14.10 -7.52
N LEU A 12 -16.16 13.80 -6.77
CA LEU A 12 -15.17 12.82 -7.19
C LEU A 12 -15.31 11.62 -6.26
N LEU A 13 -15.78 10.53 -6.87
CA LEU A 13 -15.95 9.20 -6.33
C LEU A 13 -14.89 8.91 -5.27
N HIS A 14 -15.32 8.78 -4.01
CA HIS A 14 -14.62 7.95 -3.05
C HIS A 14 -14.79 6.50 -3.53
N GLU A 15 -14.07 6.11 -4.59
CA GLU A 15 -13.66 4.73 -4.71
C GLU A 15 -13.01 4.43 -3.36
N LYS A 16 -13.63 3.55 -2.59
CA LYS A 16 -13.11 3.20 -1.28
C LYS A 16 -11.76 2.55 -1.54
N ASN A 17 -10.66 3.29 -1.42
CA ASN A 17 -9.32 2.71 -1.52
C ASN A 17 -9.24 1.61 -0.46
N VAL A 18 -9.42 0.35 -0.88
CA VAL A 18 -9.55 -0.77 0.06
C VAL A 18 -8.15 -1.06 0.58
N LYS A 19 -7.86 -0.53 1.76
CA LYS A 19 -6.62 -0.84 2.47
C LYS A 19 -6.67 -2.29 2.95
N LYS A 20 -5.72 -3.10 2.51
CA LYS A 20 -5.49 -4.46 2.98
C LYS A 20 -4.51 -4.45 4.15
N GLN A 21 -4.72 -5.39 5.05
CA GLN A 21 -3.78 -5.75 6.11
C GLN A 21 -3.52 -7.26 6.00
N LYS A 22 -2.25 -7.64 6.03
CA LYS A 22 -1.82 -9.03 5.91
C LYS A 22 -0.84 -9.37 7.02
N LEU A 23 -1.14 -10.46 7.75
CA LEU A 23 -0.24 -11.02 8.76
C LEU A 23 0.89 -11.80 8.09
N PHE A 24 2.06 -11.78 8.73
CA PHE A 24 3.20 -12.55 8.28
C PHE A 24 4.11 -12.95 9.44
N ASP A 25 4.81 -14.08 9.31
CA ASP A 25 5.96 -14.41 10.17
C ASP A 25 7.25 -13.87 9.58
N THR A 26 7.36 -13.90 8.24
CA THR A 26 8.49 -13.30 7.52
C THR A 26 8.00 -12.45 6.35
N CYS A 27 8.71 -11.35 6.10
CA CYS A 27 8.41 -10.40 5.05
C CYS A 27 9.68 -10.09 4.25
N LYS A 28 9.59 -10.18 2.93
CA LYS A 28 10.69 -9.88 2.02
C LYS A 28 10.24 -8.90 0.95
N LEU A 29 10.94 -7.77 0.87
CA LEU A 29 10.79 -6.80 -0.21
C LEU A 29 11.67 -7.18 -1.40
N GLY A 30 11.08 -7.22 -2.59
CA GLY A 30 11.77 -7.45 -3.85
C GLY A 30 11.58 -6.27 -4.81
N GLY A 31 12.54 -6.08 -5.72
CA GLY A 31 12.52 -4.94 -6.65
C GLY A 31 13.01 -3.64 -6.00
N ARG A 32 12.53 -2.49 -6.49
CA ARG A 32 13.02 -1.17 -6.08
C ARG A 32 12.04 -0.49 -5.13
N TRP A 33 12.36 -0.53 -3.84
CA TRP A 33 11.67 0.19 -2.79
C TRP A 33 12.55 1.32 -2.25
N LYS A 34 11.94 2.45 -1.91
CA LYS A 34 12.56 3.49 -1.11
C LYS A 34 11.89 3.52 0.24
N ARG A 35 12.67 3.41 1.30
CA ARG A 35 12.19 3.71 2.65
C ARG A 35 12.06 5.22 2.83
N THR A 36 10.92 5.70 3.30
CA THR A 36 10.63 7.14 3.41
C THR A 36 10.79 7.70 4.82
N ASP A 37 11.04 6.84 5.80
CA ASP A 37 11.08 7.16 7.21
C ASP A 37 12.37 6.65 7.90
N SER A 38 12.74 7.31 9.00
CA SER A 38 13.89 6.93 9.82
C SER A 38 13.51 6.06 11.03
N PHE A 39 12.22 5.89 11.31
CA PHE A 39 11.71 5.31 12.56
C PHE A 39 10.81 4.09 12.31
N THR A 40 10.03 3.69 13.29
CA THR A 40 8.98 2.67 13.15
C THR A 40 7.62 3.35 13.29
N PRO A 41 6.59 2.95 12.51
CA PRO A 41 6.57 1.84 11.56
C PRO A 41 7.35 2.14 10.28
N HIS A 42 7.85 1.11 9.60
CA HIS A 42 8.65 1.31 8.39
C HIS A 42 7.75 1.56 7.17
N HIS A 43 7.95 2.69 6.50
CA HIS A 43 7.22 3.12 5.31
C HIS A 43 8.07 2.92 4.06
N TYR A 44 7.51 2.27 3.05
CA TYR A 44 8.19 2.05 1.78
C TYR A 44 7.32 2.51 0.61
N VAL A 45 7.99 3.09 -0.39
CA VAL A 45 7.38 3.52 -1.65
C VAL A 45 8.04 2.80 -2.81
N ALA A 46 7.23 2.24 -3.72
CA ALA A 46 7.71 1.59 -4.92
C ALA A 46 8.32 2.60 -5.89
N LEU A 47 9.58 2.44 -6.29
CA LEU A 47 10.25 3.34 -7.24
C LEU A 47 9.97 3.00 -8.71
N GLY A 48 9.35 1.85 -8.98
CA GLY A 48 8.93 1.43 -10.30
C GLY A 48 7.90 0.30 -10.21
N ASP A 49 7.22 0.05 -11.32
CA ASP A 49 6.25 -1.04 -11.42
C ASP A 49 6.92 -2.40 -11.18
N GLY A 50 6.16 -3.32 -10.58
CA GLY A 50 6.63 -4.68 -10.29
C GLY A 50 7.49 -4.79 -9.03
N ALA A 51 7.64 -3.71 -8.26
CA ALA A 51 8.12 -3.83 -6.87
C ALA A 51 7.23 -4.84 -6.13
N SER A 52 7.82 -5.73 -5.34
CA SER A 52 7.12 -6.88 -4.78
C SER A 52 7.27 -7.00 -3.27
N LEU A 53 6.24 -7.58 -2.66
CA LEU A 53 6.16 -7.93 -1.25
C LEU A 53 5.85 -9.41 -1.16
N ASN A 54 6.75 -10.18 -0.57
CA ASN A 54 6.55 -11.59 -0.31
C ASN A 54 6.34 -11.79 1.20
N LEU A 55 5.16 -12.30 1.58
CA LEU A 55 4.76 -12.56 2.95
C LEU A 55 4.67 -14.07 3.15
N SER A 56 5.28 -14.59 4.21
CA SER A 56 5.17 -16.02 4.56
C SER A 56 4.69 -16.21 6.00
N MET A 57 3.78 -17.17 6.18
CA MET A 57 3.29 -17.67 7.46
C MET A 57 3.84 -19.09 7.64
N ILE A 58 4.91 -19.23 8.44
CA ILE A 58 5.65 -20.48 8.66
C ILE A 58 4.74 -21.51 9.31
N GLY A 59 3.97 -21.11 10.34
CA GLY A 59 3.06 -22.02 11.03
C GLY A 59 1.97 -22.63 10.12
N ALA A 60 1.63 -21.94 9.04
CA ALA A 60 0.62 -22.36 8.07
C ALA A 60 1.22 -22.91 6.75
N ASN A 61 2.56 -22.96 6.60
CA ASN A 61 3.25 -23.27 5.34
C ASN A 61 2.69 -22.50 4.13
N TYR A 62 2.37 -21.23 4.34
CA TYR A 62 1.67 -20.40 3.37
C TYR A 62 2.50 -19.19 2.97
N THR A 63 2.46 -18.84 1.68
CA THR A 63 3.23 -17.72 1.12
C THR A 63 2.37 -16.95 0.13
N GLU A 64 2.35 -15.62 0.26
CA GLU A 64 1.69 -14.71 -0.68
C GLU A 64 2.71 -13.76 -1.31
N LEU A 65 2.57 -13.58 -2.62
CA LEU A 65 3.37 -12.62 -3.40
C LEU A 65 2.45 -11.53 -3.95
N PHE A 66 2.79 -10.29 -3.63
CA PHE A 66 2.14 -9.10 -4.16
C PHE A 66 3.11 -8.33 -5.04
N ARG A 67 2.61 -7.76 -6.13
CA ARG A 67 3.34 -6.85 -7.01
C ARG A 67 2.60 -5.53 -7.10
N PHE A 68 3.34 -4.43 -7.08
CA PHE A 68 2.78 -3.09 -6.93
C PHE A 68 3.13 -2.20 -8.12
N LYS A 69 2.25 -1.25 -8.39
CA LYS A 69 2.49 -0.13 -9.30
C LYS A 69 3.60 0.76 -8.73
N LYS A 70 4.19 1.59 -9.60
CA LYS A 70 5.09 2.67 -9.19
C LYS A 70 4.34 3.63 -8.26
N ASN A 71 5.06 4.15 -7.26
CA ASN A 71 4.59 5.06 -6.22
C ASN A 71 3.60 4.45 -5.23
N SER A 72 3.29 3.15 -5.32
CA SER A 72 2.47 2.49 -4.30
C SER A 72 3.19 2.48 -2.95
N GLU A 73 2.42 2.70 -1.90
CA GLU A 73 2.93 2.80 -0.54
C GLU A 73 2.57 1.55 0.26
N ILE A 74 3.53 1.06 1.04
CA ILE A 74 3.32 -0.03 1.99
C ILE A 74 3.87 0.37 3.36
N ILE A 75 3.23 -0.14 4.40
CA ILE A 75 3.66 0.00 5.79
C ILE A 75 3.93 -1.38 6.36
N ILE A 76 5.08 -1.57 6.99
CA ILE A 76 5.42 -2.82 7.68
C ILE A 76 5.61 -2.49 9.17
N LYS A 77 4.78 -3.09 10.02
CA LYS A 77 4.81 -2.92 11.48
C LYS A 77 4.24 -4.15 12.17
N ASP A 78 4.82 -4.55 13.30
CA ASP A 78 4.24 -5.55 14.19
C ASP A 78 3.70 -6.82 13.49
N SER A 79 4.49 -7.38 12.56
CA SER A 79 4.10 -8.56 11.76
C SER A 79 2.85 -8.38 10.87
N ILE A 80 2.51 -7.12 10.56
CA ILE A 80 1.43 -6.72 9.67
C ILE A 80 2.02 -5.89 8.52
N ALA A 81 1.65 -6.25 7.30
CA ALA A 81 1.85 -5.43 6.11
C ALA A 81 0.54 -4.74 5.75
N GLU A 82 0.57 -3.42 5.60
CA GLU A 82 -0.56 -2.61 5.16
C GLU A 82 -0.28 -2.01 3.78
N PHE A 83 -1.25 -2.08 2.87
CA PHE A 83 -1.14 -1.54 1.51
C PHE A 83 -2.52 -1.40 0.86
N TYR A 84 -2.62 -0.70 -0.27
CA TYR A 84 -3.89 -0.54 -0.99
C TYR A 84 -4.09 -1.63 -2.04
N GLU A 85 -5.31 -2.17 -2.16
CA GLU A 85 -5.60 -3.24 -3.14
C GLU A 85 -5.51 -2.74 -4.59
N GLU A 86 -5.89 -1.48 -4.84
CA GLU A 86 -5.84 -0.84 -6.16
C GLU A 86 -4.42 -0.66 -6.71
N ASP A 87 -3.44 -0.64 -5.82
CA ASP A 87 -2.02 -0.52 -6.14
C ASP A 87 -1.43 -1.85 -6.64
N LEU A 88 -2.14 -2.95 -6.46
CA LEU A 88 -1.69 -4.26 -6.93
C LEU A 88 -1.75 -4.36 -8.45
N ILE A 89 -0.70 -4.93 -9.02
CA ILE A 89 -0.67 -5.37 -10.41
C ILE A 89 -1.24 -6.80 -10.43
N ARG A 90 -2.35 -6.97 -11.16
CA ARG A 90 -2.99 -8.27 -11.40
C ARG A 90 -2.48 -8.90 -12.69
#